data_AF-A0A5C6BXD3-F1
#
_entry.id   AF-A0A5C6BXD3-F1
#
_cell.length_a   1.000
_cell.length_b   1.000
_cell.length_c   1.000
_cell.angle_alpha   90.00
_cell.angle_beta   90.00
_cell.angle_gamma   90.00
#
_symmetry.space_group_name_H-M   'P 1'
#
loop_
_entity.id
_entity.type
_entity.pdbx_description
1 polymer ?
#
loop_
_entity_poly.entity_id
_entity_poly.type
_entity_poly.pdbx_seq_one_letter_code
_entity_poly.pdbx_strand_id
1 'polypeptide(L)'
;MSDLGDKPYQSTPRFLSLVSFHYDNVPIEYHSKYPFVAGRSYVFFGEIPNMPGHCVVADQRTGQLYSGYHTESFVELPDDEV
;
A
#
# COMPACT_ATOMS: atom_id res chain seq x y z
N MET A 1 13.05 -20.84 18.67
CA MET A 1 12.78 -20.81 17.23
C MET A 1 11.28 -20.84 17.05
N SER A 2 10.66 -19.65 17.07
CA SER A 2 9.24 -19.50 16.74
C SER A 2 9.14 -19.34 15.23
N ASP A 3 8.41 -20.27 14.64
CA ASP A 3 7.96 -20.34 13.26
C ASP A 3 7.25 -19.04 12.86
N LEU A 4 8.00 -18.07 12.34
CA LEU A 4 7.43 -16.97 11.56
C LEU A 4 7.31 -17.53 10.15
N GLY A 5 6.20 -18.22 9.90
CA GLY A 5 5.85 -18.72 8.58
C GLY A 5 6.09 -17.61 7.56
N ASP A 6 6.81 -17.96 6.49
CA ASP A 6 7.08 -17.11 5.34
C ASP A 6 5.78 -16.38 4.95
N LYS A 7 5.63 -15.12 5.36
CA LYS A 7 4.67 -14.24 4.69
C LYS A 7 5.21 -14.18 3.26
N PRO A 8 4.43 -14.57 2.23
CA PRO A 8 4.91 -14.47 0.86
C PRO A 8 5.40 -13.04 0.71
N TYR A 9 6.69 -12.88 0.38
CA TYR A 9 7.33 -11.58 0.22
C TYR A 9 6.42 -10.80 -0.71
N GLN A 10 5.66 -9.87 -0.15
CA GLN A 10 4.63 -9.21 -0.93
C GLN A 10 5.39 -8.38 -1.95
N SER A 11 5.35 -8.81 -3.21
CA SER A 11 6.10 -8.14 -4.27
C SER A 11 5.65 -6.69 -4.30
N THR A 12 6.62 -5.77 -4.30
CA THR A 12 6.34 -4.34 -4.50
C THR A 12 5.37 -4.18 -5.67
N PRO A 13 4.24 -3.45 -5.49
CA PRO A 13 3.29 -3.25 -6.58
C PRO A 13 3.96 -2.67 -7.82
N ARG A 14 3.42 -2.99 -9.00
CA ARG A 14 3.93 -2.47 -10.27
C ARG A 14 3.67 -0.97 -10.39
N PHE A 15 4.60 -0.24 -11.01
CA PHE A 15 4.41 1.18 -11.29
C PHE A 15 3.12 1.40 -12.09
N LEU A 16 2.27 2.31 -11.62
CA LEU A 16 0.94 2.65 -12.10
C LEU A 16 -0.12 1.54 -11.98
N SER A 17 0.08 0.52 -11.12
CA SER A 17 -0.98 -0.43 -10.80
C SER A 17 -2.00 0.16 -9.82
N LEU A 18 -3.19 -0.43 -9.79
CA LEU A 18 -4.17 -0.15 -8.75
C LEU A 18 -3.86 -0.99 -7.51
N VAL A 19 -3.90 -0.35 -6.35
CA VAL A 19 -3.63 -0.98 -5.05
C VAL A 19 -4.74 -0.66 -4.06
N SER A 20 -4.99 -1.58 -3.14
CA SER A 20 -5.80 -1.34 -1.93
C SER A 20 -4.89 -1.16 -0.72
N PHE A 21 -5.37 -0.40 0.26
CA PHE A 21 -4.68 -0.26 1.55
C PHE A 21 -5.15 -1.34 2.53
N HIS A 22 -4.22 -2.09 3.10
CA HIS A 22 -4.49 -3.18 4.04
C HIS A 22 -4.15 -2.76 5.47
N TYR A 23 -5.18 -2.44 6.24
CA TYR A 23 -5.06 -2.05 7.65
C TYR A 23 -4.43 -3.13 8.54
N ASP A 24 -4.56 -4.41 8.18
CA ASP A 24 -3.95 -5.53 8.91
C ASP A 24 -2.41 -5.51 8.84
N ASN A 25 -1.85 -4.77 7.88
CA ASN A 25 -0.41 -4.57 7.74
C ASN A 25 0.10 -3.37 8.56
N VAL A 26 -0.77 -2.68 9.30
CA VAL A 26 -0.40 -1.54 10.15
C VAL A 26 -0.80 -1.82 11.60
N PRO A 27 0.07 -1.57 12.60
CA PRO A 27 -0.32 -1.74 14.00
C PRO A 27 -1.50 -0.81 14.33
N ILE A 28 -2.47 -1.33 15.10
CA ILE A 28 -3.77 -0.67 15.38
C ILE A 28 -3.61 0.76 15.89
N GLU A 29 -2.60 1.01 16.72
CA GLU A 29 -2.29 2.33 17.28
C GLU A 29 -1.92 3.40 16.24
N TYR A 30 -1.57 2.99 15.02
CA TYR A 30 -1.26 3.88 13.91
C TYR A 30 -2.42 4.03 12.92
N HIS A 31 -3.50 3.24 13.00
CA HIS A 31 -4.62 3.29 12.04
C HIS A 31 -5.19 4.70 11.88
N SER A 32 -5.32 5.45 12.98
CA SER A 32 -5.83 6.82 12.98
C SER A 32 -4.95 7.84 12.24
N LYS A 33 -3.69 7.48 11.95
CA LYS A 33 -2.72 8.35 11.24
C LYS A 33 -2.71 8.12 9.74
N TYR A 34 -3.41 7.10 9.26
CA TYR A 34 -3.44 6.75 7.84
C TYR A 34 -4.73 7.30 7.20
N PRO A 35 -4.64 8.14 6.17
CA PRO A 35 -5.79 8.80 5.54
C PRO A 35 -6.53 7.90 4.53
N PHE A 36 -6.26 6.59 4.54
CA PHE A 36 -6.79 5.65 3.55
C PHE A 36 -8.16 5.12 3.96
N VAL A 37 -8.95 4.68 3.00
CA VAL A 37 -10.30 4.20 3.27
C VAL A 37 -10.39 2.76 2.79
N ALA A 38 -10.91 1.88 3.65
CA ALA A 38 -11.16 0.49 3.28
C ALA A 38 -12.06 0.42 2.04
N GLY A 39 -11.69 -0.46 1.09
CA GLY A 39 -12.41 -0.62 -0.18
C GLY A 39 -12.20 0.51 -1.21
N ARG A 40 -11.28 1.45 -0.97
CA ARG A 40 -10.80 2.37 -2.02
C ARG A 40 -9.58 1.81 -2.74
N SER A 41 -9.48 2.16 -4.01
CA SER A 41 -8.34 1.89 -4.86
C SER A 41 -7.48 3.14 -5.02
N TYR A 42 -6.18 2.92 -5.11
CA TYR A 42 -5.16 3.95 -5.28
C TYR A 42 -4.25 3.59 -6.43
N VAL A 43 -3.73 4.59 -7.14
CA VAL A 43 -2.71 4.39 -8.18
C VAL A 43 -1.34 4.42 -7.54
N PHE A 44 -0.55 3.36 -7.70
CA PHE A 44 0.80 3.25 -7.16
C PHE A 44 1.82 3.95 -8.06
N PHE A 45 2.58 4.89 -7.51
CA PHE A 45 3.62 5.63 -8.26
C PHE A 45 5.04 5.12 -8.00
N GLY A 46 5.22 4.07 -7.20
CA GLY A 46 6.54 3.57 -6.85
C GLY A 46 7.04 4.02 -5.48
N GLU A 47 8.17 3.44 -5.09
CA GLU A 47 8.92 3.85 -3.91
C GLU A 47 9.66 5.18 -4.15
N ILE A 48 9.86 5.93 -3.09
CA ILE A 48 10.62 7.17 -3.12
C ILE A 48 12.12 6.81 -3.00
N PRO A 49 12.99 7.15 -3.98
CA PRO A 49 14.38 6.69 -4.00
C PRO A 49 15.22 7.02 -2.76
N ASN A 50 14.91 8.14 -2.08
CA ASN A 50 15.60 8.56 -0.85
C ASN A 50 14.85 8.16 0.44
N MET A 51 13.75 7.41 0.34
CA MET A 51 13.00 6.85 1.48
C MET A 51 12.60 5.39 1.18
N PRO A 52 13.54 4.42 1.22
CA PRO A 52 13.24 3.02 0.94
C PRO A 52 12.08 2.48 1.79
N GLY A 53 11.24 1.63 1.19
CA GLY A 53 10.05 1.08 1.83
C GLY A 53 8.88 2.07 1.98
N HIS A 54 9.00 3.29 1.45
CA HIS A 54 7.92 4.28 1.43
C HIS A 54 7.55 4.64 -0.01
N CYS A 55 6.25 4.71 -0.29
CA CYS A 55 5.73 4.94 -1.63
C CYS A 55 4.98 6.26 -1.79
N VAL A 56 4.67 6.56 -3.05
CA VAL A 56 3.69 7.56 -3.45
C VAL A 56 2.48 6.84 -4.03
N VAL A 57 1.29 7.25 -3.61
CA VAL A 57 0.02 6.77 -4.16
C VAL A 57 -0.94 7.92 -4.41
N ALA A 58 -1.85 7.77 -5.37
CA ALA A 58 -2.95 8.72 -5.59
C ALA A 58 -4.30 8.04 -5.39
N ASP A 59 -5.26 8.69 -4.72
CA ASP A 59 -6.65 8.21 -4.73
C ASP A 59 -7.17 8.20 -6.18
N GLN A 60 -7.60 7.04 -6.66
CA GLN A 60 -8.01 6.86 -8.06
C GLN A 60 -9.17 7.78 -8.44
N ARG A 61 -10.06 8.08 -7.49
CA ARG A 61 -11.29 8.86 -7.74
C ARG A 61 -11.06 10.36 -7.62
N THR A 62 -10.30 10.80 -6.62
CA THR A 62 -10.11 12.24 -6.35
C THR A 62 -8.81 12.81 -6.93
N GLY A 63 -7.84 11.96 -7.27
CA GLY A 63 -6.50 12.37 -7.67
C GLY A 63 -5.64 12.90 -6.51
N GLN A 64 -6.13 12.84 -5.26
CA GLN A 64 -5.36 13.26 -4.09
C GLN A 64 -4.10 12.42 -3.95
N LEU A 65 -2.94 13.09 -3.91
CA LEU A 65 -1.65 12.43 -3.69
C LEU A 65 -1.34 12.24 -2.21
N TYR A 66 -0.73 11.11 -1.91
CA TYR A 66 -0.20 10.71 -0.61
C TYR A 66 1.23 10.21 -0.81
N SER A 67 2.14 10.61 0.07
CA SER A 67 3.55 10.21 0.01
C SER A 67 4.09 9.89 1.39
N GLY A 68 5.08 9.00 1.45
CA GLY A 68 5.75 8.66 2.70
C GLY A 68 5.01 7.60 3.53
N TYR A 69 4.17 6.78 2.91
CA TYR A 69 3.49 5.64 3.57
C TYR A 69 4.18 4.33 3.20
N HIS A 70 4.11 3.34 4.10
CA HIS A 70 4.80 2.06 3.90
C HIS A 70 4.28 1.30 2.69
N THR A 71 5.18 0.90 1.80
CA THR A 71 4.87 0.13 0.59
C THR A 71 4.15 -1.18 0.92
N GLU A 72 4.55 -1.87 1.98
CA GLU A 72 3.96 -3.15 2.42
C GLU A 72 2.49 -3.04 2.85
N SER A 73 2.01 -1.82 3.15
CA SER A 73 0.61 -1.59 3.48
C SER A 73 -0.30 -1.53 2.25
N PHE A 74 0.26 -1.62 1.05
CA PHE A 74 -0.48 -1.61 -0.21
C PHE A 74 -0.37 -2.94 -0.94
N VAL A 75 -1.53 -3.50 -1.32
CA VAL A 75 -1.63 -4.75 -2.08
C VAL A 75 -2.13 -4.41 -3.48
N GLU A 76 -1.46 -4.94 -4.50
CA GLU A 76 -1.92 -4.80 -5.88
C GLU A 76 -3.25 -5.53 -6.09
N LEU A 77 -4.22 -4.84 -6.70
CA LEU A 77 -5.48 -5.43 -7.08
C LEU A 77 -5.27 -6.35 -8.30
N PRO A 78 -5.88 -7.54 -8.32
CA PRO A 78 -5.83 -8.41 -9.48
C PRO A 78 -6.57 -7.78 -10.66
N ASP A 79 -6.15 -8.11 -11.89
CA ASP A 79 -6.70 -7.56 -13.13
C ASP A 79 -8.23 -7.76 -13.26
N ASP A 80 -8.80 -8.77 -12.57
CA ASP A 80 -10.23 -9.09 -12.57
C ASP A 80 -11.08 -8.22 -11.61
N GLU A 81 -10.44 -7.41 -10.75
CA GLU A 81 -11.10 -6.53 -9.77
C GLU A 81 -11.12 -5.05 -10.18
N VAL A 82 -10.78 -4.75 -11.45
CA VAL A 82 -10.70 -3.40 -12.03
C VAL A 82 -11.91 -3.05 -12.90
#